data_AF-B4WK61-F1
#
_entry.id   AF-B4WK61-F1
#
_cell.length_a   1.000
_cell.length_b   1.000
_cell.length_c   1.000
_cell.angle_alpha   90.00
_cell.angle_beta   90.00
_cell.angle_gamma   90.00
#
_symmetry.space_group_name_H-M   'P 1'
#
loop_
_entity.id
_entity.type
_entity.pdbx_description
1 polymer ?
#
loop_
_entity_poly.entity_id
_entity_poly.type
_entity_poly.pdbx_seq_one_letter_code
_entity_poly.pdbx_strand_id
1 'polypeptide(L)'
;MGDTRQLSAVEAGNPFKSLQAGGIQTVYLQESRRQKTEDSMKAIALIESGQLENAIQHLDHTGSIHAILSQTHRFQQIADEYLSLTPKQRDRTLLLAGTNAERLELTAKLRQSMQARGELGADVFHFSSLRNRNLTTAQAGYASYYKQGDVLMPSQDYRRQGLVKYQQYRVLSVTQRRTA
;
A
#
# COMPACT_ATOMS: atom_id res chain seq x y z
N MET A 1 -4.09 -23.24 2.58
CA MET A 1 -3.98 -22.81 1.17
C MET A 1 -3.30 -21.46 1.14
N GLY A 2 -2.30 -21.24 0.29
CA GLY A 2 -1.54 -20.00 0.25
C GLY A 2 -0.57 -20.01 -0.93
N ASP A 3 -0.03 -18.84 -1.25
CA ASP A 3 0.95 -18.65 -2.33
C ASP A 3 2.31 -18.25 -1.73
N THR A 4 3.34 -19.05 -1.99
CA THR A 4 4.69 -18.84 -1.46
C THR A 4 5.40 -17.63 -2.07
N ARG A 5 4.88 -17.09 -3.18
CA ARG A 5 5.40 -15.92 -3.87
C ARG A 5 4.73 -14.61 -3.44
N GLN A 6 3.76 -14.65 -2.52
CA GLN A 6 3.20 -13.44 -1.92
C GLN A 6 4.21 -12.74 -1.01
N LEU A 7 4.06 -11.41 -0.91
CA LEU A 7 4.85 -10.60 0.02
C LEU A 7 4.69 -11.15 1.43
N SER A 8 5.81 -11.39 2.10
CA SER A 8 5.81 -11.92 3.46
C SER A 8 5.35 -10.85 4.44
N ALA A 9 4.72 -11.28 5.54
CA ALA A 9 4.42 -10.36 6.63
C ALA A 9 5.74 -9.81 7.18
N VAL A 10 5.82 -8.48 7.33
CA VAL A 10 7.04 -7.80 7.78
C VAL A 10 7.46 -8.29 9.17
N GLU A 11 6.50 -8.48 10.08
CA GLU A 11 6.78 -8.90 11.46
C GLU A 11 6.78 -10.42 11.67
N ALA A 12 5.91 -11.16 10.98
CA ALA A 12 5.72 -12.60 11.22
C ALA A 12 6.61 -13.51 10.36
N GLY A 13 7.44 -12.93 9.47
CA GLY A 13 8.24 -13.70 8.52
C GLY A 13 7.37 -14.44 7.49
N ASN A 14 7.84 -15.62 7.05
CA ASN A 14 7.14 -16.43 6.04
C ASN A 14 6.92 -17.88 6.51
N PRO A 15 6.08 -18.09 7.54
CA PRO A 15 5.86 -19.42 8.12
C PRO A 15 5.30 -20.42 7.11
N PHE A 16 4.45 -19.98 6.17
CA PHE A 16 3.88 -20.84 5.14
C PHE A 16 4.95 -21.40 4.20
N LYS A 17 5.85 -20.55 3.69
CA LYS A 17 6.99 -20.98 2.87
C LYS A 17 7.92 -21.90 3.65
N SER A 18 8.21 -21.60 4.92
CA SER A 18 9.05 -22.43 5.77
C SER A 18 8.45 -23.82 6.03
N LEU A 19 7.13 -23.93 6.24
CA LEU A 19 6.47 -25.23 6.42
C LEU A 19 6.48 -26.08 5.14
N GLN A 20 6.33 -25.46 3.96
CA GLN A 20 6.50 -26.15 2.68
C GLN A 20 7.94 -26.63 2.48
N ALA A 21 8.93 -25.78 2.76
CA ALA A 21 10.34 -26.16 2.72
C ALA A 21 10.67 -27.27 3.74
N GLY A 22 9.97 -27.28 4.88
CA GLY A 22 10.06 -28.31 5.91
C GLY A 22 9.35 -29.63 5.58
N GLY A 23 8.77 -29.77 4.38
CA GLY A 23 8.25 -31.05 3.88
C GLY A 23 6.82 -31.37 4.27
N ILE A 24 5.99 -30.39 4.65
CA ILE A 24 4.54 -30.62 4.75
C ILE A 24 4.00 -31.07 3.39
N GLN A 25 3.07 -32.03 3.38
CA GLN A 25 2.45 -32.49 2.15
C GLN A 25 1.72 -31.32 1.45
N THR A 26 2.09 -31.03 0.20
CA THR A 26 1.53 -29.94 -0.60
C THR A 26 0.94 -30.47 -1.91
N VAL A 27 -0.10 -29.79 -2.39
CA VAL A 27 -0.66 -29.99 -3.73
C VAL A 27 -0.65 -28.62 -4.42
N TYR A 28 -0.23 -28.59 -5.67
CA TYR A 28 -0.11 -27.36 -6.45
C TYR A 28 -1.29 -27.20 -7.40
N LEU A 29 -1.90 -26.01 -7.42
CA LEU A 29 -2.81 -25.59 -8.47
C LEU A 29 -2.00 -24.79 -9.50
N GLN A 30 -1.74 -25.40 -10.66
CA GLN A 30 -0.86 -24.81 -11.69
C GLN A 30 -1.61 -23.94 -12.71
N GLU A 31 -2.92 -24.10 -12.83
CA GLU A 31 -3.71 -23.35 -13.81
C GLU A 31 -4.28 -22.05 -13.21
N SER A 32 -3.80 -20.91 -13.72
CA SER A 32 -4.41 -19.59 -13.47
C SER A 32 -5.33 -19.20 -14.63
N ARG A 33 -6.60 -18.91 -14.32
CA ARG A 33 -7.55 -18.27 -15.27
C ARG A 33 -7.67 -16.76 -15.07
N ARG A 34 -6.72 -16.14 -14.36
CA ARG A 34 -6.82 -14.73 -13.96
C ARG A 34 -6.50 -13.78 -15.11
N GLN A 35 -5.54 -14.16 -15.95
CA GLN A 35 -5.08 -13.36 -17.07
C GLN A 35 -5.93 -13.65 -18.30
N LYS A 36 -6.32 -12.59 -19.01
CA LYS A 36 -7.30 -12.66 -20.10
C LYS A 36 -6.70 -12.40 -21.48
N THR A 37 -5.49 -11.84 -21.54
CA THR A 37 -4.81 -11.45 -22.79
C THR A 37 -3.59 -12.33 -23.01
N GLU A 38 -3.30 -12.63 -24.27
CA GLU A 38 -2.14 -13.45 -24.68
C GLU A 38 -0.81 -12.86 -24.19
N ASP A 39 -0.64 -11.54 -24.32
CA ASP A 39 0.59 -10.85 -23.90
C ASP A 39 0.81 -10.94 -22.39
N SER A 40 -0.25 -10.73 -21.58
CA SER A 40 -0.13 -10.86 -20.12
C SER A 40 0.13 -12.30 -19.68
N MET A 41 -0.44 -13.30 -20.38
CA MET A 41 -0.14 -14.71 -20.11
C MET A 41 1.32 -15.03 -20.41
N LYS A 42 1.84 -14.59 -21.56
CA LYS A 42 3.23 -14.82 -21.98
C LYS A 42 4.23 -14.13 -21.05
N ALA A 43 3.97 -12.87 -20.67
CA ALA A 43 4.82 -12.15 -19.72
C ALA A 43 4.90 -12.88 -18.36
N ILE A 44 3.79 -13.40 -17.86
CA ILE A 44 3.77 -14.15 -16.59
C ILE A 44 4.51 -15.48 -16.71
N ALA A 45 4.33 -16.23 -17.80
CA ALA A 45 5.07 -17.48 -18.00
C ALA A 45 6.61 -17.24 -18.00
N LEU A 46 7.06 -16.12 -18.57
CA LEU A 46 8.46 -15.70 -18.53
C LEU A 46 8.91 -15.35 -17.10
N ILE A 47 8.09 -14.63 -16.32
CA ILE A 47 8.38 -14.32 -14.91
C ILE A 47 8.45 -15.60 -14.07
N GLU A 48 7.51 -16.53 -14.25
CA GLU A 48 7.45 -17.78 -13.49
C GLU A 48 8.62 -18.72 -13.78
N SER A 49 9.19 -18.66 -14.99
CA SER A 49 10.39 -19.39 -15.39
C SER A 49 11.70 -18.67 -15.03
N GLY A 50 11.63 -17.51 -14.36
CA GLY A 50 12.80 -16.73 -13.94
C GLY A 50 13.41 -15.85 -15.03
N GLN A 51 12.77 -15.73 -16.20
CA GLN A 51 13.23 -14.93 -17.33
C GLN A 51 12.68 -13.49 -17.27
N LEU A 52 13.03 -12.76 -16.21
CA LEU A 52 12.48 -11.43 -15.94
C LEU A 52 12.79 -10.42 -17.07
N GLU A 53 14.01 -10.43 -17.60
CA GLU A 53 14.42 -9.53 -18.68
C GLU A 53 13.58 -9.75 -19.95
N ASN A 54 13.38 -11.02 -20.34
CA ASN A 54 12.54 -11.37 -21.49
C ASN A 54 11.08 -10.94 -21.26
N ALA A 55 10.57 -11.04 -20.02
CA ALA A 55 9.22 -10.61 -19.69
C ALA A 55 9.06 -9.09 -19.83
N ILE A 56 10.03 -8.31 -19.34
CA ILE A 56 10.03 -6.85 -19.46
C ILE A 56 10.13 -6.44 -20.93
N GLN A 57 11.05 -7.03 -21.69
CA GLN A 57 11.20 -6.75 -23.12
C GLN A 57 9.92 -7.09 -23.90
N HIS A 58 9.24 -8.19 -23.55
CA HIS A 58 7.97 -8.54 -24.18
C HIS A 58 6.89 -7.48 -23.91
N LEU A 59 6.73 -7.06 -22.65
CA LEU A 59 5.77 -6.02 -22.27
C LEU A 59 6.09 -4.65 -22.88
N ASP A 60 7.37 -4.32 -23.02
CA ASP A 60 7.82 -3.11 -23.70
C ASP A 60 7.48 -3.15 -25.19
N HIS A 61 7.76 -4.28 -25.85
CA HIS A 61 7.45 -4.47 -27.27
C HIS A 61 5.95 -4.43 -27.57
N THR A 62 5.10 -4.90 -26.65
CA THR A 62 3.64 -4.84 -26.78
C THR A 62 3.06 -3.47 -26.40
N GLY A 63 3.92 -2.48 -26.10
CA GLY A 63 3.52 -1.12 -25.74
C GLY A 63 2.87 -1.01 -24.37
N SER A 64 3.07 -1.99 -23.49
CA SER A 64 2.52 -1.98 -22.12
C SER A 64 3.41 -1.24 -21.12
N ILE A 65 4.63 -0.84 -21.51
CA ILE A 65 5.56 -0.08 -20.67
C ILE A 65 5.78 1.32 -21.26
N HIS A 66 5.60 2.34 -20.43
CA HIS A 66 5.91 3.72 -20.76
C HIS A 66 6.85 4.32 -19.72
N ALA A 67 8.08 4.65 -20.12
CA ALA A 67 9.09 5.22 -19.24
C ALA A 67 9.05 6.76 -19.25
N ILE A 68 8.66 7.36 -18.12
CA ILE A 68 8.65 8.82 -17.95
C ILE A 68 9.57 9.18 -16.79
N LEU A 69 10.72 9.81 -17.08
CA LEU A 69 11.75 10.09 -16.07
C LEU A 69 11.29 11.08 -15.01
N SER A 70 10.63 12.17 -15.42
CA SER A 70 10.12 13.17 -14.47
C SER A 70 8.88 12.64 -13.75
N GLN A 71 8.97 12.54 -12.43
CA GLN A 71 7.87 12.11 -11.57
C GLN A 71 6.63 13.00 -11.74
N THR A 72 6.81 14.32 -11.79
CA THR A 72 5.72 15.28 -11.97
C THR A 72 4.96 15.03 -13.27
N HIS A 73 5.69 14.85 -14.38
CA HIS A 73 5.11 14.53 -15.69
C HIS A 73 4.46 13.15 -15.69
N ARG A 74 5.07 12.16 -15.04
CA ARG A 74 4.51 10.80 -14.96
C ARG A 74 3.14 10.81 -14.29
N PHE A 75 3.00 11.52 -13.16
CA PHE A 75 1.70 11.62 -12.49
C PHE A 75 0.67 12.42 -13.29
N GLN A 76 1.11 13.46 -14.01
CA GLN A 76 0.22 14.20 -14.89
C GLN A 76 -0.32 13.31 -16.00
N GLN A 77 0.57 12.58 -16.69
CA GLN A 77 0.19 11.65 -17.75
C GLN A 77 -0.78 10.57 -17.26
N ILE A 78 -0.50 9.94 -16.11
CA ILE A 78 -1.38 8.93 -15.51
C ILE A 78 -2.76 9.54 -15.21
N ALA A 79 -2.80 10.76 -14.66
CA ALA A 79 -4.05 11.43 -14.35
C ALA A 79 -4.86 11.75 -15.62
N ASP A 80 -4.21 12.28 -16.65
CA ASP A 80 -4.85 12.64 -17.91
C ASP A 80 -5.37 11.41 -18.66
N GLU A 81 -4.58 10.33 -18.70
CA GLU A 81 -4.99 9.06 -19.28
C GLU A 81 -6.19 8.46 -18.54
N TYR A 82 -6.15 8.41 -17.22
CA TYR A 82 -7.27 7.92 -16.42
C TYR A 82 -8.54 8.76 -16.62
N LEU A 83 -8.42 10.09 -16.72
CA LEU A 83 -9.55 10.99 -16.93
C LEU A 83 -10.04 11.05 -18.38
N SER A 84 -9.26 10.53 -19.34
CA SER A 84 -9.70 10.32 -20.72
C SER A 84 -10.69 9.15 -20.85
N LEU A 85 -10.67 8.23 -19.89
CA LEU A 85 -11.60 7.10 -19.83
C LEU A 85 -13.02 7.56 -19.52
N THR A 86 -13.99 6.85 -20.08
CA THR A 86 -15.41 6.99 -19.70
C THR A 86 -15.63 6.60 -18.24
N PRO A 87 -16.68 7.11 -17.56
CA PRO A 87 -16.99 6.72 -16.18
C PRO A 87 -17.04 5.21 -15.96
N LYS A 88 -17.67 4.46 -16.88
CA LYS A 88 -17.76 2.99 -16.84
C LYS A 88 -16.41 2.28 -16.96
N GLN A 89 -15.47 2.86 -17.71
CA GLN A 89 -14.10 2.34 -17.81
C GLN A 89 -13.30 2.67 -16.55
N ARG A 90 -13.45 3.88 -16.00
CA ARG A 90 -12.82 4.28 -14.73
C ARG A 90 -13.24 3.37 -13.58
N ASP A 91 -14.52 3.02 -13.47
CA ASP A 91 -15.03 2.09 -12.46
C ASP A 91 -14.38 0.69 -12.51
N ARG A 92 -13.81 0.32 -13.67
CA ARG A 92 -13.10 -0.94 -13.89
C ARG A 92 -11.58 -0.81 -13.90
N THR A 93 -11.06 0.40 -13.71
CA THR A 93 -9.64 0.72 -13.82
C THR A 93 -9.07 1.03 -12.43
N LEU A 94 -8.05 0.29 -12.03
CA LEU A 94 -7.35 0.52 -10.76
C LEU A 94 -6.00 1.16 -11.03
N LEU A 95 -5.73 2.29 -10.39
CA LEU A 95 -4.40 2.91 -10.38
C LEU A 95 -3.60 2.38 -9.19
N LEU A 96 -2.39 1.88 -9.47
CA LEU A 96 -1.48 1.36 -8.47
C LEU A 96 -0.27 2.31 -8.33
N ALA A 97 0.12 2.61 -7.10
CA ALA A 97 1.31 3.39 -6.77
C ALA A 97 2.23 2.55 -5.87
N GLY A 98 3.54 2.70 -6.05
CA GLY A 98 4.54 1.90 -5.31
C GLY A 98 4.60 2.28 -3.83
N THR A 99 4.32 3.54 -3.50
CA THR A 99 4.33 4.04 -2.12
C THR A 99 3.06 4.81 -1.76
N ASN A 100 2.82 4.96 -0.45
CA ASN A 100 1.70 5.76 0.04
C ASN A 100 1.88 7.26 -0.26
N ALA A 101 3.11 7.77 -0.33
CA ALA A 101 3.39 9.15 -0.69
C ALA A 101 2.98 9.42 -2.14
N GLU A 102 3.44 8.58 -3.08
CA GLU A 102 3.06 8.67 -4.49
C GLU A 102 1.55 8.54 -4.68
N ARG A 103 0.90 7.61 -3.97
CA ARG A 103 -0.57 7.45 -4.01
C ARG A 103 -1.29 8.74 -3.61
N LEU A 104 -0.84 9.41 -2.53
CA LEU A 104 -1.44 10.65 -2.06
C LEU A 104 -1.25 11.79 -3.08
N GLU A 105 -0.06 11.92 -3.65
CA GLU A 105 0.24 12.93 -4.67
C GLU A 105 -0.58 12.71 -5.95
N LEU A 106 -0.64 11.48 -6.45
CA LEU A 106 -1.45 11.13 -7.62
C LEU A 106 -2.93 11.39 -7.37
N THR A 107 -3.44 11.02 -6.20
CA THR A 107 -4.84 11.29 -5.81
C THR A 107 -5.14 12.78 -5.78
N ALA A 108 -4.24 13.60 -5.22
CA ALA A 108 -4.40 15.04 -5.17
C ALA A 108 -4.46 15.66 -6.58
N LYS A 109 -3.55 15.25 -7.46
CA LYS A 109 -3.54 15.68 -8.88
C LYS A 109 -4.83 15.30 -9.61
N LEU A 110 -5.29 14.05 -9.46
CA LEU A 110 -6.55 13.60 -10.05
C LEU A 110 -7.74 14.44 -9.58
N ARG A 111 -7.84 14.71 -8.27
CA ARG A 111 -8.91 15.54 -7.71
C ARG A 111 -8.87 16.95 -8.29
N GLN A 112 -7.69 17.56 -8.35
CA GLN A 112 -7.50 18.90 -8.94
C GLN A 112 -7.95 18.93 -10.41
N SER A 113 -7.55 17.93 -11.21
CA SER A 113 -7.98 17.84 -12.61
C SER A 113 -9.48 17.60 -12.76
N MET A 114 -10.09 16.77 -11.91
CA MET A 114 -11.55 16.56 -11.89
C MET A 114 -12.30 17.83 -11.49
N GLN A 115 -11.76 18.60 -10.54
CA GLN A 115 -12.31 19.90 -10.14
C GLN A 115 -12.24 20.92 -11.27
N ALA A 116 -11.10 21.02 -11.95
CA ALA A 116 -10.92 21.90 -13.09
C ALA A 116 -11.86 21.58 -14.26
N ARG A 117 -12.25 20.30 -14.41
CA ARG A 117 -13.23 19.82 -15.40
C ARG A 117 -14.69 19.94 -14.95
N GLY A 118 -14.96 20.32 -13.69
CA GLY A 118 -16.31 20.36 -13.12
C GLY A 118 -16.91 18.98 -12.81
N GLU A 119 -16.13 17.91 -12.89
CA GLU A 119 -16.56 16.54 -12.53
C GLU A 119 -16.57 16.32 -11.01
N LEU A 120 -15.83 17.16 -10.26
CA LEU A 120 -15.76 17.14 -8.80
C LEU A 120 -15.93 18.56 -8.26
N GLY A 121 -16.73 18.74 -7.21
CA GLY A 121 -16.87 20.03 -6.53
C GLY A 121 -15.59 20.44 -5.78
N ALA A 122 -15.50 21.71 -5.40
CA ALA A 122 -14.43 22.19 -4.54
C ALA A 122 -14.42 21.46 -3.19
N ASP A 123 -13.26 21.42 -2.53
CA ASP A 123 -13.12 20.83 -1.20
C ASP A 123 -13.74 21.76 -0.15
N VAL A 124 -15.04 21.58 0.09
CA VAL A 124 -15.79 22.42 1.06
C VAL A 124 -15.68 21.88 2.48
N PHE A 125 -15.50 20.57 2.65
CA PHE A 125 -15.46 19.92 3.95
C PHE A 125 -14.07 19.38 4.27
N HIS A 126 -13.50 19.83 5.39
CA HIS A 126 -12.22 19.39 5.90
C HIS A 126 -12.43 18.69 7.24
N PHE A 127 -11.90 17.47 7.38
CA PHE A 127 -11.85 16.77 8.65
C PHE A 127 -10.45 16.22 8.89
N SER A 128 -10.06 16.20 10.16
CA SER A 128 -8.81 15.55 10.58
C SER A 128 -9.11 14.14 11.03
N SER A 129 -8.28 13.19 10.60
CA SER A 129 -8.33 11.80 11.06
C SER A 129 -7.02 11.42 11.73
N LEU A 130 -7.09 10.47 12.65
CA LEU A 130 -5.90 9.89 13.26
C LEU A 130 -5.28 8.89 12.28
N ARG A 131 -3.95 8.93 12.17
CA ARG A 131 -3.17 7.91 11.45
C ARG A 131 -2.40 7.08 12.45
N ASN A 132 -2.39 5.77 12.23
CA ASN A 132 -1.57 4.86 13.03
C ASN A 132 -0.08 5.25 12.86
N ARG A 133 0.66 5.31 13.97
CA ARG A 133 2.11 5.54 13.99
C ARG A 133 2.89 4.31 13.47
N ASN A 134 2.21 3.18 13.25
CA ASN A 134 2.78 1.90 12.79
C ASN A 134 3.94 1.44 13.67
N LEU A 135 3.80 1.63 14.99
CA LEU A 135 4.76 1.12 15.96
C LEU A 135 4.59 -0.39 16.08
N THR A 136 5.71 -1.11 16.08
CA THR A 136 5.72 -2.52 16.47
C THR A 136 5.28 -2.66 17.93
N THR A 137 4.86 -3.86 18.35
CA THR A 137 4.51 -4.12 19.76
C THR A 137 5.66 -3.76 20.71
N ALA A 138 6.91 -4.03 20.33
CA ALA A 138 8.08 -3.69 21.12
C ALA A 138 8.26 -2.16 21.23
N GLN A 139 8.16 -1.44 20.11
CA GLN A 139 8.30 0.03 20.09
C GLN A 139 7.20 0.72 20.90
N ALA A 140 5.97 0.20 20.87
CA ALA A 140 4.85 0.73 21.65
C ALA A 140 5.10 0.65 23.18
N GLY A 141 6.04 -0.18 23.63
CA GLY A 141 6.46 -0.24 25.03
C GLY A 141 7.36 0.92 25.48
N TYR A 142 7.93 1.71 24.57
CA TYR A 142 8.92 2.74 24.89
C TYR A 142 8.40 4.15 24.62
N ALA A 143 8.45 5.00 25.65
CA ALA A 143 8.01 6.39 25.58
C ALA A 143 8.71 7.20 24.47
N SER A 144 9.94 6.85 24.11
CA SER A 144 10.75 7.54 23.09
C SER A 144 10.17 7.47 21.66
N TYR A 145 9.28 6.52 21.36
CA TYR A 145 8.64 6.41 20.04
C TYR A 145 7.37 7.27 19.92
N TYR A 146 6.88 7.83 21.02
CA TYR A 146 5.77 8.76 21.03
C TYR A 146 6.25 10.19 20.90
N LYS A 147 5.40 11.04 20.35
CA LYS A 147 5.63 12.48 20.22
C LYS A 147 4.52 13.26 20.91
N GLN A 148 4.84 14.46 21.36
CA GLN A 148 3.82 15.42 21.80
C GLN A 148 2.77 15.58 20.72
N GLY A 149 1.50 15.53 21.12
CA GLY A 149 0.35 15.60 20.22
C GLY A 149 -0.16 14.24 19.73
N ASP A 150 0.61 13.14 19.88
CA ASP A 150 0.13 11.80 19.57
C ASP A 150 -1.13 11.47 20.39
N VAL A 151 -2.05 10.73 19.79
CA VAL A 151 -3.29 10.27 20.44
C VAL A 151 -3.15 8.79 20.78
N LEU A 152 -3.37 8.47 22.06
CA LEU A 152 -3.38 7.13 22.60
C LEU A 152 -4.82 6.70 22.86
N MET A 153 -5.17 5.49 22.43
CA MET A 153 -6.45 4.86 22.73
C MET A 153 -6.19 3.47 23.29
N PRO A 154 -6.31 3.27 24.62
CA PRO A 154 -6.08 1.97 25.25
C PRO A 154 -7.07 0.93 24.74
N SER A 155 -6.59 -0.27 24.41
CA SER A 155 -7.44 -1.42 24.07
C SER A 155 -8.06 -2.11 25.29
N GLN A 156 -7.65 -1.73 26.50
CA GLN A 156 -8.11 -2.25 27.79
C GLN A 156 -7.92 -1.21 28.90
N ASP A 157 -8.48 -1.47 30.08
CA ASP A 157 -8.31 -0.61 31.25
C ASP A 157 -6.93 -0.81 31.88
N TYR A 158 -6.19 0.28 32.07
CA TYR A 158 -4.92 0.32 32.79
C TYR A 158 -5.09 1.08 34.10
N ARG A 159 -5.71 0.42 35.08
CA ARG A 159 -6.12 1.04 36.37
C ARG A 159 -4.96 1.71 37.12
N ARG A 160 -3.75 1.12 37.11
CA ARG A 160 -2.58 1.70 37.79
C ARG A 160 -2.13 3.03 37.16
N GLN A 161 -2.37 3.20 35.87
CA GLN A 161 -2.01 4.38 35.09
C GLN A 161 -3.19 5.34 34.88
N GLY A 162 -4.38 5.00 35.39
CA GLY A 162 -5.59 5.79 35.20
C GLY A 162 -6.12 5.84 33.77
N LEU A 163 -5.73 4.90 32.90
CA LEU A 163 -6.20 4.87 31.52
C LEU A 163 -7.42 3.96 31.38
N VAL A 164 -8.45 4.49 30.73
CA VAL A 164 -9.73 3.81 30.49
C VAL A 164 -9.75 3.26 29.07
N LYS A 165 -10.31 2.07 28.92
CA LYS A 165 -10.50 1.41 27.62
C LYS A 165 -11.25 2.32 26.64
N TYR A 166 -10.73 2.44 25.42
CA TYR A 166 -11.26 3.25 24.31
C TYR A 166 -11.35 4.76 24.54
N GLN A 167 -10.97 5.26 25.72
CA GLN A 167 -10.86 6.68 25.95
C GLN A 167 -9.64 7.24 25.20
N GLN A 168 -9.81 8.37 24.53
CA GLN A 168 -8.71 9.05 23.86
C GLN A 168 -7.93 9.90 24.86
N TYR A 169 -6.62 9.73 24.84
CA TYR A 169 -5.65 10.53 25.58
C TYR A 169 -4.69 11.18 24.61
N ARG A 170 -4.18 12.37 24.94
CA ARG A 170 -3.18 13.07 24.12
C ARG A 170 -1.87 13.16 24.88
N VAL A 171 -0.77 12.85 24.20
CA VAL A 171 0.57 13.00 24.75
C VAL A 171 0.89 14.48 24.88
N LEU A 172 1.02 14.97 26.12
CA LEU A 172 1.35 16.38 26.40
C LEU A 172 2.85 16.65 26.36
N SER A 173 3.65 15.70 26.83
CA SER A 173 5.12 15.76 26.81
C SER A 173 5.70 14.35 26.90
N VAL A 174 6.96 14.19 26.53
CA VAL A 174 7.70 12.93 26.62
C VAL A 174 8.97 13.17 27.43
N THR A 175 9.01 12.65 28.65
CA THR A 175 10.22 12.71 29.48
C THR A 175 11.10 11.52 29.15
N GLN A 176 12.25 11.76 28.53
CA GLN A 176 13.27 10.72 28.38
C GLN A 176 13.89 10.48 29.76
N ARG A 177 13.76 9.28 30.32
CA ARG A 177 14.62 8.89 31.45
C ARG A 177 16.06 8.89 30.94
N ARG A 178 16.90 9.75 31.51
CA ARG A 178 18.36 9.64 31.40
C ARG A 178 18.73 8.23 31.82
N THR A 179 19.26 7.43 30.90
CA THR A 179 20.05 6.25 31.22
C THR A 179 21.25 6.72 32.03
N ALA A 180 21.28 6.35 33.32
CA ALA A 180 22.46 6.42 34.16
C ALA A 180 23.38 5.23 33.85
#